data_AF-A0A1V9XW44-F1
#
_entry.id   AF-A0A1V9XW44-F1
#
_cell.length_a   1.000
_cell.length_b   1.000
_cell.length_c   1.000
_cell.angle_alpha   90.00
_cell.angle_beta   90.00
_cell.angle_gamma   90.00
#
_symmetry.space_group_name_H-M   'P 1'
#
loop_
_entity.id
_entity.type
_entity.pdbx_description
1 polymer ?
#
loop_
_entity_poly.entity_id
_entity_poly.type
_entity_poly.pdbx_seq_one_letter_code
_entity_poly.pdbx_strand_id
1 'polypeptide(L)'
;MKRIWNGHHDISVAWAGRAVFSVLSDPARLELSKLAPADSGTYVCAVQFHRGDHKNTTSRIIVGLPPSVPMIRTLEGVVIRDKVGPLREGANLTLVCAVEK
;
A
#
# COMPACT_ATOMS: atom_id res chain seq x y z
N MET A 1 12.79 -2.93 32.41
CA MET A 1 13.94 -2.37 31.66
C MET A 1 14.10 -3.13 30.36
N LYS A 2 13.90 -2.49 29.21
CA LYS A 2 13.99 -3.15 27.90
C LYS A 2 15.44 -3.58 27.62
N ARG A 3 15.65 -4.87 27.37
CA ARG A 3 16.97 -5.48 27.14
C ARG A 3 17.20 -5.77 25.64
N ILE A 4 16.85 -4.83 24.78
CA ILE A 4 17.20 -4.92 23.35
C ILE A 4 18.56 -4.25 23.21
N TRP A 5 19.59 -5.04 22.91
CA TRP A 5 20.98 -4.58 22.88
C TRP A 5 21.34 -3.91 21.54
N ASN A 6 20.74 -4.38 20.45
CA ASN A 6 20.93 -3.86 19.11
C ASN A 6 19.70 -4.16 18.24
N GLY A 7 19.67 -3.55 17.05
CA GLY A 7 18.65 -3.81 16.06
C GLY A 7 19.01 -3.14 14.74
N HIS A 8 18.60 -3.76 13.65
CA HIS A 8 18.84 -3.27 12.31
C HIS A 8 17.65 -3.57 11.40
N HIS A 9 17.59 -2.89 10.27
CA HIS A 9 16.68 -3.19 9.17
C HIS A 9 17.50 -3.36 7.88
N ASP A 10 16.84 -3.67 6.77
CA ASP A 10 17.49 -3.67 5.46
C ASP A 10 17.95 -2.24 5.10
N ILE A 11 19.26 -2.06 4.91
CA ILE A 11 19.91 -0.79 4.59
C ILE A 11 20.24 -0.65 3.09
N SER A 12 19.64 -1.50 2.25
CA SER A 12 19.77 -1.41 0.80
C SER A 12 19.32 -0.05 0.27
N VAL A 13 19.78 0.30 -0.94
CA VAL A 13 19.41 1.55 -1.61
C VAL A 13 17.88 1.71 -1.76
N ALA A 14 17.14 0.60 -1.84
CA ALA A 14 15.67 0.60 -1.89
C ALA A 14 15.01 1.19 -0.63
N TRP A 15 15.70 1.18 0.52
CA TRP A 15 15.19 1.66 1.81
C TRP A 15 15.88 2.93 2.31
N ALA A 16 16.89 3.43 1.60
CA ALA A 16 17.64 4.61 1.96
C ALA A 16 16.72 5.83 2.16
N GLY A 17 16.74 6.41 3.37
CA GLY A 17 15.96 7.60 3.72
C GLY A 17 14.45 7.38 3.81
N ARG A 18 13.98 6.13 3.79
CA ARG A 18 12.55 5.80 3.88
C ARG A 18 12.18 4.61 4.76
N ALA A 19 13.16 3.90 5.32
CA ALA A 19 12.97 2.99 6.44
C ALA A 19 13.74 3.48 7.68
N VAL A 20 13.10 3.43 8.84
CA VAL A 20 13.71 3.77 10.12
C VAL A 20 13.31 2.70 11.14
N PHE A 21 14.28 2.09 11.82
CA PHE A 21 14.03 1.14 12.89
C PHE A 21 14.45 1.71 14.24
N SER A 22 13.53 1.68 15.21
CA SER A 22 13.79 2.10 16.59
C SER A 22 13.62 0.93 17.55
N VAL A 23 14.72 0.58 18.22
CA VAL A 23 14.71 -0.38 19.34
C VAL A 23 14.32 0.26 20.67
N LEU A 24 14.34 1.59 20.73
CA LEU A 24 14.02 2.35 21.94
C LEU A 24 12.51 2.53 22.14
N SER A 25 11.71 2.39 21.07
CA SER A 25 10.25 2.49 21.17
C SER A 25 9.61 1.32 21.92
N ASP A 26 8.39 1.52 22.44
CA ASP A 26 7.59 0.44 23.04
C ASP A 26 6.24 0.24 22.33
N PRO A 27 6.08 -0.84 21.54
CA PRO A 27 7.07 -1.86 21.17
C PRO A 27 8.18 -1.33 20.23
N ALA A 28 9.25 -2.11 20.01
CA ALA A 28 10.24 -1.79 18.97
C ALA A 28 9.54 -1.66 17.62
N ARG A 29 9.90 -0.66 16.81
CA ARG A 29 9.12 -0.24 15.66
C ARG A 29 9.98 -0.07 14.42
N LEU A 30 9.52 -0.67 13.31
CA LEU A 30 9.98 -0.35 11.96
C LEU A 30 8.97 0.60 11.33
N GLU A 31 9.42 1.76 10.88
CA GLU A 31 8.62 2.74 10.16
C GLU A 31 9.07 2.79 8.70
N LEU A 32 8.10 2.64 7.78
CA LEU A 32 8.31 2.71 6.34
C LEU A 32 7.53 3.92 5.81
N SER A 33 8.18 4.75 5.00
CA SER A 33 7.62 5.96 4.41
C SER A 33 7.76 5.96 2.90
N LYS A 34 7.01 6.83 2.21
CA LYS A 34 7.02 6.94 0.73
C LYS A 34 6.80 5.58 0.04
N LEU A 35 5.81 4.82 0.53
CA LEU A 35 5.54 3.47 0.06
C LEU A 35 5.11 3.45 -1.41
N ALA A 36 5.59 2.45 -2.15
CA ALA A 36 5.21 2.14 -3.51
C ALA A 36 4.54 0.76 -3.58
N PRO A 37 3.75 0.44 -4.63
CA PRO A 37 3.10 -0.87 -4.75
C PRO A 37 4.06 -2.06 -4.67
N ALA A 38 5.27 -1.87 -5.20
CA ALA A 38 6.36 -2.86 -5.18
C ALA A 38 6.87 -3.19 -3.76
N ASP A 39 6.56 -2.37 -2.76
CA ASP A 39 6.88 -2.63 -1.35
C ASP A 39 5.92 -3.63 -0.72
N SER A 40 4.82 -3.99 -1.41
CA SER A 40 3.91 -5.03 -0.95
C SER A 40 4.65 -6.36 -0.88
N GLY A 41 4.54 -7.05 0.24
CA GLY A 41 5.31 -8.27 0.44
C GLY A 41 5.25 -8.80 1.86
N THR A 42 6.11 -9.78 2.11
CA THR A 42 6.27 -10.42 3.40
C THR A 42 7.43 -9.80 4.16
N TYR A 43 7.15 -9.25 5.33
CA TYR A 43 8.13 -8.65 6.22
C TYR A 43 8.34 -9.57 7.41
N VAL A 44 9.60 -9.81 7.76
CA VAL A 44 9.99 -10.70 8.87
C VAL A 44 10.71 -9.89 9.93
N CYS A 45 10.15 -9.87 11.14
CA CYS A 45 10.84 -9.40 12.34
C CYS A 45 11.48 -10.61 13.00
N ALA A 46 12.81 -10.64 13.05
CA ALA A 46 13.59 -11.70 13.68
C ALA A 46 14.16 -11.20 15.01
N VAL A 47 13.93 -11.95 16.09
CA VAL A 47 14.47 -11.69 17.42
C VAL A 47 15.40 -12.83 17.79
N GLN A 48 16.66 -12.51 18.04
CA GLN A 48 17.63 -13.43 18.60
C GLN A 48 17.78 -13.17 20.11
N PHE A 49 17.53 -14.19 20.91
CA PHE A 49 17.69 -14.13 22.36
C PHE A 49 19.12 -14.48 22.75
N HIS A 50 19.59 -13.94 23.87
CA HIS A 50 20.95 -14.20 24.38
C HIS A 50 21.26 -15.70 24.57
N ARG A 51 20.24 -16.51 24.87
CA ARG A 51 20.37 -17.97 25.05
C ARG A 51 20.44 -18.77 23.73
N GLY A 52 20.42 -18.09 22.59
CA GLY A 52 20.49 -18.71 21.27
C GLY A 52 19.14 -19.11 20.68
N ASP A 53 18.02 -18.79 21.33
CA ASP A 53 16.69 -18.94 20.72
C ASP A 53 16.44 -17.87 19.65
N HIS A 54 15.70 -18.23 18.60
CA HIS A 54 15.29 -17.31 17.54
C HIS A 54 13.77 -17.33 17.41
N LYS A 55 13.14 -16.17 17.35
CA LYS A 55 11.71 -16.04 17.04
C LYS A 55 11.50 -15.10 15.88
N ASN A 56 10.71 -15.56 14.92
CA ASN A 56 10.28 -14.76 13.80
C ASN A 56 8.80 -14.42 13.93
N THR A 57 8.47 -13.16 13.64
CA THR A 57 7.10 -12.74 13.37
C THR A 57 7.03 -12.30 11.92
N THR A 58 6.10 -12.90 11.19
CA THR A 58 5.90 -12.63 9.77
C THR A 58 4.64 -11.81 9.58
N SER A 59 4.74 -10.71 8.84
CA SER A 59 3.61 -9.84 8.53
C SER A 59 3.52 -9.62 7.03
N ARG A 60 2.30 -9.73 6.47
CA ARG A 60 2.04 -9.43 5.07
C ARG A 60 1.58 -7.99 4.95
N ILE A 61 2.34 -7.18 4.23
CA ILE A 61 2.00 -5.79 3.94
C ILE A 61 1.47 -5.70 2.51
N ILE A 62 0.34 -5.01 2.34
CA ILE A 62 -0.23 -4.69 1.04
C ILE A 62 -0.27 -3.17 0.95
N VAL A 63 0.48 -2.61 0.01
CA VAL A 63 0.42 -1.19 -0.30
C VAL A 63 -0.69 -0.97 -1.31
N GLY A 64 -1.81 -0.45 -0.83
CA GLY A 64 -2.94 -0.10 -1.68
C GLY A 64 -2.60 1.08 -2.56
N LEU A 65 -2.96 0.98 -3.85
CA LEU A 65 -3.05 2.14 -4.73
C LEU A 65 -4.41 2.80 -4.51
N PRO A 66 -4.48 4.14 -4.38
CA PRO A 66 -5.74 4.84 -4.50
C PRO A 66 -6.39 4.46 -5.84
N PRO A 67 -7.73 4.24 -5.89
CA PRO A 67 -8.38 3.96 -7.15
C PRO A 67 -8.17 5.15 -8.10
N SER A 68 -7.83 4.86 -9.35
CA SER A 68 -7.82 5.88 -10.40
C SER A 68 -9.22 6.48 -10.51
N VAL A 69 -9.29 7.77 -10.86
CA VAL A 69 -10.58 8.44 -11.05
C VAL A 69 -11.34 7.72 -12.18
N PRO A 70 -12.53 7.17 -11.92
CA PRO A 70 -13.29 6.47 -12.94
C PRO A 70 -13.71 7.42 -14.06
N MET A 71 -13.57 6.98 -15.30
CA MET A 71 -14.09 7.65 -16.47
C MET A 71 -15.45 7.04 -16.82
N ILE A 72 -16.50 7.87 -16.79
CA ILE A 72 -17.83 7.49 -17.26
C ILE A 72 -17.93 7.80 -18.76
N ARG A 73 -18.43 6.86 -19.54
CA ARG A 73 -18.70 7.05 -20.97
C ARG A 73 -20.02 6.39 -21.39
N THR A 74 -20.60 6.84 -22.50
CA THR A 74 -21.72 6.12 -23.13
C THR A 74 -21.22 4.84 -23.84
N LEU A 75 -22.14 3.99 -24.29
CA LEU A 75 -21.81 2.83 -25.15
C LEU A 75 -21.05 3.24 -26.41
N GLU A 76 -21.35 4.42 -26.96
CA GLU A 76 -20.72 4.98 -28.16
C GLU A 76 -19.32 5.54 -27.87
N GLY A 77 -18.85 5.46 -26.63
CA GLY A 77 -17.52 5.90 -26.20
C GLY A 77 -17.42 7.38 -25.83
N VAL A 78 -18.53 8.11 -25.80
CA VAL A 78 -18.55 9.54 -25.44
C VAL A 78 -18.31 9.69 -23.94
N VAL A 79 -17.23 10.39 -23.56
CA VAL A 79 -16.90 10.64 -22.16
C VAL A 79 -17.86 11.65 -21.54
N ILE A 80 -18.42 11.31 -20.38
CA ILE A 80 -19.35 12.12 -19.62
C ILE A 80 -18.60 12.70 -18.42
N ARG A 81 -18.55 14.03 -18.32
CA ARG A 81 -17.88 14.74 -17.22
C ARG A 81 -18.82 15.23 -16.13
N ASP A 82 -20.05 15.57 -16.48
CA ASP A 82 -21.02 16.17 -15.54
C ASP A 82 -22.43 15.65 -15.80
N LYS A 83 -22.98 15.91 -17.00
CA LYS A 83 -24.35 15.54 -17.36
C LYS A 83 -24.40 14.80 -18.69
N VAL A 84 -25.37 13.90 -18.81
CA VAL A 84 -25.68 13.18 -20.04
C VAL A 84 -27.01 13.68 -20.61
N GLY A 85 -27.06 13.94 -21.91
CA GLY A 85 -28.29 14.35 -22.61
C GLY A 85 -28.08 15.46 -23.64
N PRO A 86 -29.16 15.93 -24.30
CA PRO A 86 -30.57 15.54 -24.07
C PRO A 86 -30.89 14.12 -24.55
N LEU A 87 -31.76 13.41 -23.83
CA LEU A 87 -32.21 12.05 -24.15
C LEU A 87 -33.68 12.06 -24.56
N ARG A 88 -34.09 11.13 -25.42
CA ARG A 88 -35.50 10.95 -25.79
C ARG A 88 -36.22 10.11 -24.73
N GLU A 89 -37.45 10.50 -24.42
CA GLU A 89 -38.31 9.70 -23.54
C GLU A 89 -38.53 8.30 -24.14
N GLY A 90 -38.45 7.27 -23.30
CA GLY A 90 -38.52 5.86 -23.70
C GLY A 90 -37.24 5.28 -24.31
N ALA A 91 -36.17 6.07 -24.47
CA ALA A 91 -34.88 5.55 -24.96
C ALA A 91 -34.09 4.83 -23.86
N ASN A 92 -33.35 3.80 -24.25
CA ASN A 92 -32.40 3.12 -23.36
C ASN A 92 -31.09 3.91 -23.28
N LEU A 93 -30.59 4.12 -22.06
CA LEU A 93 -29.28 4.70 -21.79
C LEU A 93 -28.40 3.64 -21.14
N THR A 94 -27.19 3.44 -21.67
CA THR A 94 -26.17 2.60 -21.04
C THR A 94 -24.92 3.41 -20.77
N LEU A 95 -24.47 3.39 -19.52
CA LEU A 95 -23.26 4.05 -19.06
C LEU A 95 -22.20 3.00 -18.73
N VAL A 96 -20.98 3.24 -19.20
CA VAL A 96 -19.82 2.40 -18.93
C VAL A 96 -18.91 3.15 -17.98
N CYS A 97 -18.65 2.56 -16.81
CA CYS A 97 -17.62 3.02 -15.89
C CYS A 97 -16.32 2.28 -16.22
N ALA A 98 -15.28 3.02 -16.59
CA ALA A 98 -13.95 2.47 -16.83
C ALA A 98 -12.95 3.09 -15.85
N VAL A 99 -12.07 2.26 -15.30
CA VAL A 99 -10.95 2.70 -14.46
C VAL A 99 -9.68 2.34 -15.23
N GLU A 100 -8.84 3.32 -15.55
CA GLU A 100 -7.52 3.03 -16.12
C GLU A 100 -6.67 2.35 -15.05
N LYS A 101 -6.06 1.22 -15.43
CA LYS A 101 -5.20 0.41 -14.57
C LYS A 101 -3.83 1.05 -14.39
#